data_AF-A0A2X2CBD5-F1
#
_entry.id   AF-A0A2X2CBD5-F1
#
_cell.length_a   1.000
_cell.length_b   1.000
_cell.length_c   1.000
_cell.angle_alpha   90.00
_cell.angle_beta   90.00
_cell.angle_gamma   90.00
#
_symmetry.space_group_name_H-M   'P 1'
#
loop_
_entity.id
_entity.type
_entity.pdbx_description
1 polymer ?
#
loop_
_entity_poly.entity_id
_entity_poly.type
_entity_poly.pdbx_seq_one_letter_code
_entity_poly.pdbx_strand_id
1 'polypeptide(L)'
;MSTSSIRERLRQAGGELHQQVDALFSSYRLTDLDGYQTFLVAHAWALFPMEEMLESSGIEAMMPDWKQRRRRFALAEDLAMLGVSVPEYKPLQACSNEATLWGYAYVLEGSRLGGKMIARYVAGSDEPLIRAATHYLSHVPDSGPAGWPAFLAELEHRAVHWKEDDLFSGQSQAFGLFLQAGQRFQPVASSTA
;
A
#
# COMPACT_ATOMS: atom_id res chain seq x y z
N MET A 1 3.44 23.18 25.84
CA MET A 1 2.80 21.99 25.24
C MET A 1 3.46 21.78 23.90
N SER A 2 4.17 20.67 23.69
CA SER A 2 4.74 20.39 22.38
C SER A 2 3.58 20.10 21.44
N THR A 3 3.35 20.96 20.44
CA THR A 3 2.45 20.62 19.35
C THR A 3 2.99 19.37 18.68
N SER A 4 2.19 18.32 18.60
CA SER A 4 2.54 17.08 17.90
C SER A 4 2.94 17.37 16.45
N SER A 5 3.71 16.51 15.80
CA SER A 5 4.05 16.59 14.37
C SER A 5 2.88 16.12 13.47
N ILE A 6 2.84 16.47 12.18
CA ILE A 6 1.74 15.98 11.31
C ILE A 6 1.79 14.46 11.17
N ARG A 7 2.99 13.88 11.18
CA ARG A 7 3.22 12.43 11.18
C ARG A 7 2.57 11.74 12.37
N GLU A 8 2.73 12.30 13.56
CA GLU A 8 2.13 11.75 14.78
C GLU A 8 0.60 11.83 14.73
N ARG A 9 0.04 12.95 14.26
CA ARG A 9 -1.41 13.09 14.07
C ARG A 9 -1.95 12.12 13.03
N LEU A 10 -1.27 11.95 11.89
CA LEU A 10 -1.61 10.94 10.88
C LEU A 10 -1.58 9.52 11.45
N ARG A 11 -0.54 9.19 12.22
CA ARG A 11 -0.43 7.87 12.86
C ARG A 11 -1.57 7.64 13.85
N GLN A 12 -1.95 8.67 14.61
CA GLN A 12 -3.05 8.60 15.56
C GLN A 12 -4.39 8.45 14.83
N ALA A 13 -4.67 9.28 13.83
CA ALA A 13 -5.91 9.29 13.06
C ALA A 13 -6.13 7.98 12.28
N GLY A 14 -5.07 7.45 11.65
CA GLY A 14 -5.13 6.20 10.90
C GLY A 14 -4.95 4.93 11.72
N GLY A 15 -4.72 5.04 13.04
CA GLY A 15 -4.30 3.91 13.88
C GLY A 15 -5.31 2.76 13.91
N GLU A 16 -6.60 3.06 14.04
CA GLU A 16 -7.66 2.05 14.04
C GLU A 16 -7.79 1.37 12.67
N LEU A 17 -7.79 2.15 11.58
CA LEU A 17 -7.86 1.61 10.22
C LEU A 17 -6.65 0.74 9.89
N HIS A 18 -5.45 1.13 10.34
CA HIS A 18 -4.25 0.31 10.21
C HIS A 18 -4.40 -1.03 10.94
N GLN A 19 -4.92 -1.03 12.17
CA GLN A 19 -5.15 -2.26 12.93
C GLN A 19 -6.17 -3.17 12.22
N GLN A 20 -7.24 -2.60 11.66
CA GLN A 20 -8.22 -3.36 10.90
C GLN A 20 -7.61 -4.00 9.64
N VAL A 21 -6.80 -3.24 8.89
CA VAL A 21 -6.07 -3.76 7.71
C VAL A 21 -5.11 -4.87 8.12
N ASP A 22 -4.30 -4.66 9.15
CA ASP A 22 -3.36 -5.66 9.66
C ASP A 22 -4.09 -6.94 10.09
N ALA A 23 -5.16 -6.83 10.87
CA ALA A 23 -5.94 -7.98 11.32
C ALA A 23 -6.56 -8.76 10.16
N LEU A 24 -7.11 -8.05 9.18
CA LEU A 24 -7.69 -8.64 7.98
C LEU A 24 -6.64 -9.42 7.17
N PHE A 25 -5.52 -8.78 6.82
CA PHE A 25 -4.48 -9.42 6.03
C PHE A 25 -3.69 -10.49 6.80
N SER A 26 -3.65 -10.44 8.14
CA SER A 26 -3.08 -11.52 8.96
C SER A 26 -3.86 -12.83 8.87
N SER A 27 -5.12 -12.79 8.40
CA SER A 27 -5.92 -14.01 8.19
C SER A 27 -5.55 -14.78 6.92
N TYR A 28 -4.77 -14.18 6.02
CA TYR A 28 -4.35 -14.82 4.77
C TYR A 28 -3.24 -15.86 5.03
N ARG A 29 -3.34 -17.01 4.35
CA ARG A 29 -2.33 -18.07 4.42
C ARG A 29 -1.19 -17.80 3.43
N LEU A 30 -0.20 -17.02 3.83
CA LEU A 30 0.87 -16.57 2.92
C LEU A 30 1.92 -17.66 2.60
N THR A 31 1.91 -18.79 3.31
CA THR A 31 2.76 -19.95 3.04
C THR A 31 2.07 -21.00 2.17
N ASP A 32 0.80 -20.79 1.82
CA ASP A 32 0.04 -21.58 0.85
C ASP A 32 -0.03 -20.79 -0.47
N LEU A 33 0.07 -21.49 -1.61
CA LEU A 33 0.14 -20.82 -2.91
C LEU A 33 -1.14 -20.05 -3.21
N ASP A 34 -2.30 -20.66 -2.97
CA ASP A 34 -3.61 -20.04 -3.18
C ASP A 34 -3.80 -18.82 -2.26
N GLY A 35 -3.44 -18.96 -0.98
CA GLY A 35 -3.50 -17.86 -0.02
C GLY A 35 -2.56 -16.71 -0.38
N TYR A 36 -1.36 -16.98 -0.87
CA TYR A 36 -0.41 -15.97 -1.31
C TYR A 36 -0.84 -15.27 -2.62
N GLN A 37 -1.34 -16.03 -3.60
CA GLN A 37 -1.92 -15.49 -4.82
C GLN A 37 -3.09 -14.56 -4.50
N THR A 38 -4.01 -15.01 -3.66
CA THR A 38 -5.18 -14.23 -3.24
C THR A 38 -4.77 -12.96 -2.50
N PHE A 39 -3.73 -13.03 -1.65
CA PHE A 39 -3.15 -11.85 -1.00
C PHE A 39 -2.63 -10.83 -2.02
N LEU A 40 -1.87 -11.25 -3.03
CA LEU A 40 -1.34 -10.33 -4.05
C LEU A 40 -2.43 -9.77 -4.96
N VAL A 41 -3.46 -10.56 -5.29
CA VAL A 41 -4.64 -10.10 -6.03
C VAL A 41 -5.37 -9.00 -5.27
N ALA A 42 -5.60 -9.19 -3.96
CA ALA A 42 -6.22 -8.16 -3.11
C ALA A 42 -5.39 -6.87 -3.11
N HIS A 43 -4.06 -6.98 -2.98
CA HIS A 43 -3.18 -5.82 -3.04
C HIS A 43 -3.23 -5.14 -4.40
N ALA A 44 -3.26 -5.88 -5.50
CA ALA A 44 -3.31 -5.31 -6.84
C ALA A 44 -4.61 -4.53 -7.06
N TRP A 45 -5.75 -5.11 -6.64
CA TRP A 45 -7.06 -4.47 -6.74
C TRP A 45 -7.12 -3.12 -6.00
N ALA A 46 -6.47 -3.00 -4.84
CA ALA A 46 -6.39 -1.74 -4.10
C ALA A 46 -5.33 -0.79 -4.69
N LEU A 47 -4.11 -1.28 -4.92
CA LEU A 47 -2.94 -0.46 -5.24
C LEU A 47 -3.02 0.18 -6.62
N PHE A 48 -3.42 -0.59 -7.64
CA PHE A 48 -3.36 -0.15 -9.04
C PHE A 48 -4.18 1.12 -9.28
N PRO A 49 -5.48 1.18 -8.92
CA PRO A 49 -6.27 2.37 -9.17
C PRO A 49 -5.81 3.58 -8.33
N MET A 50 -5.18 3.37 -7.16
CA MET A 50 -4.58 4.44 -6.38
C MET A 50 -3.35 5.04 -7.07
N GLU A 51 -2.42 4.21 -7.53
CA GLU A 51 -1.21 4.69 -8.21
C GLU A 51 -1.52 5.37 -9.56
N GLU A 52 -2.46 4.83 -10.32
CA GLU A 52 -2.94 5.47 -11.57
C GLU A 52 -3.63 6.81 -11.32
N MET A 53 -4.43 6.91 -10.25
CA MET A 53 -5.05 8.17 -9.84
C MET A 53 -4.02 9.20 -9.42
N LEU A 54 -3.02 8.81 -8.62
CA LEU A 54 -1.94 9.71 -8.21
C LEU A 54 -1.19 10.26 -9.44
N GLU A 55 -0.86 9.40 -10.40
CA GLU A 55 -0.19 9.79 -11.64
C GLU A 55 -1.04 10.73 -12.51
N SER A 56 -2.30 10.38 -12.76
CA SER A 56 -3.22 11.22 -13.54
C SER A 56 -3.56 12.55 -12.84
N SER A 57 -3.37 12.61 -11.52
CA SER A 57 -3.50 13.82 -10.70
C SER A 57 -2.21 14.65 -10.62
N GLY A 58 -1.14 14.23 -11.31
CA GLY A 58 0.10 15.01 -11.39
C GLY A 58 1.02 14.89 -10.17
N ILE A 59 0.97 13.77 -9.43
CA ILE A 59 1.81 13.55 -8.24
C ILE A 59 3.31 13.76 -8.50
N GLU A 60 3.78 13.53 -9.73
CA GLU A 60 5.18 13.73 -10.15
C GLU A 60 5.66 15.17 -10.00
N ALA A 61 4.76 16.17 -10.04
CA ALA A 61 5.11 17.57 -9.79
C ALA A 61 5.48 17.83 -8.32
N MET A 62 4.95 17.02 -7.39
CA MET A 62 5.20 17.13 -5.95
C MET A 62 6.25 16.12 -5.46
N MET A 63 6.28 14.93 -6.04
CA MET A 63 7.25 13.86 -5.78
C MET A 63 7.90 13.45 -7.11
N PRO A 64 8.99 14.12 -7.53
CA PRO A 64 9.64 13.85 -8.81
C PRO A 64 10.16 12.41 -8.98
N ASP A 65 10.40 11.69 -7.88
CA ASP A 65 10.83 10.29 -7.89
C ASP A 65 9.66 9.28 -7.89
N TRP A 66 8.41 9.73 -8.09
CA TRP A 66 7.22 8.86 -8.03
C TRP A 66 7.29 7.64 -8.97
N LYS A 67 7.91 7.77 -10.15
CA LYS A 67 8.11 6.63 -11.07
C LYS A 67 8.94 5.50 -10.48
N GLN A 68 9.81 5.81 -9.52
CA GLN A 68 10.60 4.83 -8.74
C GLN A 68 9.86 4.38 -7.48
N ARG A 69 8.77 5.06 -7.09
CA ARG A 69 7.93 4.70 -5.93
C ARG A 69 6.74 3.83 -6.32
N ARG A 70 6.18 3.96 -7.51
CA ARG A 70 5.05 3.11 -7.91
C ARG A 70 5.45 1.64 -7.93
N ARG A 71 4.63 0.78 -7.33
CA ARG A 71 4.87 -0.65 -7.13
C ARG A 71 3.97 -1.54 -7.97
N ARG A 72 2.98 -0.99 -8.69
CA ARG A 72 2.07 -1.80 -9.52
C ARG A 72 2.78 -2.68 -10.54
N PHE A 73 3.93 -2.26 -11.07
CA PHE A 73 4.69 -3.05 -12.03
C PHE A 73 5.38 -4.25 -11.38
N ALA A 74 6.01 -4.07 -10.21
CA ALA A 74 6.57 -5.17 -9.44
C ALA A 74 5.49 -6.17 -8.99
N LEU A 75 4.31 -5.66 -8.64
CA LEU A 75 3.16 -6.51 -8.30
C LEU A 75 2.59 -7.25 -9.51
N ALA A 76 2.53 -6.62 -10.69
CA ALA A 76 2.15 -7.28 -11.92
C ALA A 76 3.13 -8.40 -12.31
N GLU A 77 4.43 -8.18 -12.10
CA GLU A 77 5.47 -9.19 -12.32
C GLU A 77 5.30 -10.40 -11.39
N ASP A 78 5.08 -10.16 -10.09
CA ASP A 78 4.81 -11.24 -9.13
C ASP A 78 3.54 -12.03 -9.49
N LEU A 79 2.45 -11.35 -9.86
CA LEU A 79 1.23 -12.01 -10.32
C LEU A 79 1.45 -12.86 -11.56
N ALA A 80 2.20 -12.34 -12.55
CA ALA A 80 2.53 -13.07 -13.77
C ALA A 80 3.36 -14.33 -13.50
N MET A 81 4.36 -14.24 -12.61
CA MET A 81 5.16 -15.41 -12.19
C MET A 81 4.31 -16.49 -11.51
N LEU A 82 3.28 -16.09 -10.77
CA LEU A 82 2.34 -17.00 -10.13
C LEU A 82 1.24 -17.51 -11.07
N GLY A 83 1.23 -17.10 -12.35
CA GLY A 83 0.21 -17.48 -13.32
C GLY A 83 -1.16 -16.86 -13.04
N VAL A 84 -1.20 -15.74 -12.30
CA VAL A 84 -2.44 -15.04 -11.93
C VAL A 84 -2.55 -13.74 -12.71
N SER A 85 -3.75 -13.45 -13.22
CA SER A 85 -4.01 -12.17 -13.89
C SER A 85 -4.30 -11.06 -12.87
N VAL A 86 -3.95 -9.83 -13.23
CA VAL A 86 -4.39 -8.65 -12.46
C VAL A 86 -5.92 -8.62 -12.44
N PRO A 87 -6.56 -8.46 -11.26
CA PRO A 87 -8.01 -8.43 -11.18
C PRO A 87 -8.58 -7.18 -11.86
N GLU A 88 -9.82 -7.25 -12.33
CA GLU A 88 -10.53 -6.06 -12.76
C GLU A 88 -10.76 -5.11 -11.57
N TYR A 89 -10.39 -3.84 -11.76
CA TYR A 89 -10.59 -2.76 -10.80
C TYR A 89 -11.25 -1.56 -11.47
N LYS A 90 -11.94 -0.75 -10.65
CA LYS A 90 -12.54 0.50 -11.12
C LYS A 90 -11.50 1.63 -10.99
N PRO A 91 -11.24 2.41 -12.05
CA PRO A 91 -10.39 3.60 -11.94
C PRO A 91 -10.96 4.60 -10.92
N LEU A 92 -10.09 5.21 -10.11
CA LEU A 92 -10.48 6.35 -9.28
C LEU A 92 -10.42 7.63 -10.13
N GLN A 93 -11.26 8.59 -9.78
CA GLN A 93 -11.24 9.90 -10.44
C GLN A 93 -10.01 10.69 -9.99
N ALA A 94 -9.39 11.39 -10.94
CA ALA A 94 -8.29 12.31 -10.63
C ALA A 94 -8.74 13.37 -9.61
N CYS A 95 -7.86 13.70 -8.68
CA CYS A 95 -8.10 14.63 -7.59
C CYS A 95 -7.06 15.76 -7.66
N SER A 96 -7.50 17.01 -7.62
CA SER A 96 -6.58 18.17 -7.64
C SER A 96 -6.13 18.62 -6.25
N ASN A 97 -6.64 18.01 -5.18
CA ASN A 97 -6.27 18.38 -3.81
C ASN A 97 -4.96 17.69 -3.41
N GLU A 98 -3.87 18.46 -3.37
CA GLU A 98 -2.54 17.97 -3.03
C GLU A 98 -2.50 17.24 -1.68
N ALA A 99 -3.15 17.78 -0.65
CA ALA A 99 -3.17 17.18 0.68
C ALA A 99 -3.80 15.78 0.65
N THR A 100 -4.91 15.62 -0.07
CA THR A 100 -5.53 14.31 -0.30
C THR A 100 -4.59 13.34 -1.01
N LEU A 101 -3.90 13.76 -2.07
CA LEU A 101 -2.93 12.92 -2.78
C LEU A 101 -1.78 12.47 -1.87
N TRP A 102 -1.29 13.36 -1.00
CA TRP A 102 -0.27 13.03 0.00
C TRP A 102 -0.78 12.07 1.08
N GLY A 103 -2.07 12.11 1.40
CA GLY A 103 -2.71 11.16 2.32
C GLY A 103 -2.71 9.74 1.77
N TYR A 104 -3.02 9.59 0.47
CA TYR A 104 -2.87 8.33 -0.25
C TYR A 104 -1.41 7.87 -0.26
N ALA A 105 -0.49 8.75 -0.67
CA ALA A 105 0.94 8.44 -0.74
C ALA A 105 1.49 8.01 0.63
N TYR A 106 1.06 8.63 1.73
CA TYR A 106 1.47 8.26 3.09
C TYR A 106 1.17 6.79 3.41
N VAL A 107 -0.02 6.30 3.07
CA VAL A 107 -0.40 4.89 3.30
C VAL A 107 0.43 3.96 2.40
N LEU A 108 0.59 4.31 1.13
CA LEU A 108 1.36 3.49 0.17
C LEU A 108 2.86 3.42 0.55
N GLU A 109 3.46 4.54 0.94
CA GLU A 109 4.85 4.59 1.39
C GLU A 109 5.03 3.86 2.73
N GLY A 110 4.12 4.05 3.68
CA GLY A 110 4.16 3.39 4.98
C GLY A 110 4.01 1.86 4.90
N SER A 111 3.17 1.35 4.00
CA SER A 111 2.92 -0.08 3.83
C SER A 111 4.16 -0.91 3.44
N ARG A 112 5.23 -0.26 2.94
CA ARG A 112 6.51 -0.93 2.63
C ARG A 112 7.19 -1.56 3.84
N LEU A 113 7.00 -0.98 5.02
CA LEU A 113 7.56 -1.54 6.26
C LEU A 113 6.91 -2.90 6.56
N GLY A 114 5.58 -2.99 6.42
CA GLY A 114 4.84 -4.25 6.49
C GLY A 114 5.26 -5.22 5.39
N GLY A 115 5.37 -4.74 4.14
CA GLY A 115 5.82 -5.53 3.00
C GLY A 115 7.16 -6.22 3.24
N LYS A 116 8.15 -5.51 3.81
CA LYS A 116 9.45 -6.09 4.19
C LYS A 116 9.37 -7.15 5.28
N MET A 117 8.39 -7.09 6.18
CA MET A 117 8.17 -8.13 7.18
C MET A 117 7.55 -9.37 6.52
N ILE A 118 6.57 -9.16 5.64
CA ILE A 118 5.93 -10.24 4.89
C ILE A 118 6.94 -10.93 3.95
N ALA A 119 7.77 -10.18 3.23
CA ALA A 119 8.83 -10.73 2.38
C ALA A 119 9.76 -11.69 3.16
N ARG A 120 10.15 -11.32 4.39
CA ARG A 120 10.95 -12.18 5.27
C ARG A 120 10.20 -13.42 5.71
N TYR A 121 8.91 -13.29 6.00
CA TYR A 121 8.06 -14.40 6.38
C TYR A 121 7.93 -15.42 5.24
N VAL A 122 7.60 -14.96 4.04
CA VAL A 122 7.39 -15.85 2.88
C VAL A 122 8.69 -16.43 2.31
N ALA A 123 9.85 -15.81 2.59
CA ALA A 123 11.15 -16.39 2.27
C ALA A 123 11.40 -17.74 2.97
N GLY A 124 10.73 -18.01 4.08
CA GLY A 124 10.74 -19.30 4.77
C GLY A 124 9.71 -20.32 4.28
N SER A 125 8.92 -20.00 3.24
CA SER A 125 7.94 -20.93 2.66
C SER A 125 8.63 -22.11 1.97
N ASP A 126 8.05 -23.30 2.05
CA ASP A 126 8.52 -24.47 1.30
C ASP A 126 8.22 -24.34 -0.21
N GLU A 127 7.24 -23.53 -0.60
CA GLU A 127 6.82 -23.31 -1.98
C GLU A 127 7.79 -22.39 -2.76
N PRO A 128 8.53 -22.91 -3.77
CA PRO A 128 9.49 -22.10 -4.53
C PRO A 128 8.89 -20.91 -5.27
N LEU A 129 7.66 -21.02 -5.78
CA LEU A 129 7.02 -19.92 -6.49
C LEU A 129 6.75 -18.72 -5.57
N ILE A 130 6.34 -18.98 -4.32
CA ILE A 130 6.14 -17.94 -3.30
C ILE A 130 7.46 -17.22 -3.00
N ARG A 131 8.57 -17.96 -2.85
CA ARG A 131 9.88 -17.36 -2.59
C ARG A 131 10.39 -16.50 -3.75
N ALA A 132 10.04 -16.85 -4.99
CA ALA A 132 10.43 -16.11 -6.18
C ALA A 132 9.57 -14.84 -6.40
N ALA A 133 8.27 -14.91 -6.12
CA ALA A 133 7.32 -13.83 -6.37
C ALA A 133 7.25 -12.81 -5.23
N THR A 134 8.36 -12.12 -4.96
CA THR A 134 8.48 -11.15 -3.85
C THR A 134 8.93 -9.74 -4.28
N HIS A 135 8.91 -9.43 -5.58
CA HIS A 135 9.33 -8.12 -6.10
C HIS A 135 8.52 -6.98 -5.50
N TYR A 136 7.20 -7.12 -5.40
CA TYR A 136 6.29 -6.15 -4.79
C TYR A 136 6.61 -5.87 -3.32
N LEU A 137 6.77 -6.94 -2.53
CA LEU A 137 6.98 -6.87 -1.08
C LEU A 137 8.36 -6.34 -0.73
N SER A 138 9.36 -6.66 -1.54
CA SER A 138 10.75 -6.26 -1.37
C SER A 138 11.08 -4.92 -2.04
N HIS A 139 10.13 -4.36 -2.81
CA HIS A 139 10.35 -3.15 -3.59
C HIS A 139 10.79 -1.95 -2.74
N VAL A 140 11.92 -1.36 -3.13
CA VAL A 140 12.45 -0.11 -2.58
C VAL A 140 12.74 0.87 -3.71
N PRO A 141 12.39 2.17 -3.58
CA PRO A 141 12.77 3.17 -4.56
C PRO A 141 14.30 3.30 -4.66
N ASP A 142 14.81 3.60 -5.87
CA ASP A 142 16.25 3.76 -6.14
C ASP A 142 16.86 5.00 -5.46
N SER A 143 16.04 5.94 -4.97
CA SER A 143 16.46 7.17 -4.26
C SER A 143 17.16 6.95 -2.91
N GLY A 144 17.48 5.70 -2.54
CA GLY A 144 18.40 5.35 -1.47
C GLY A 144 17.72 5.09 -0.10
N PRO A 145 18.53 4.82 0.94
CA PRO A 145 18.06 4.26 2.23
C PRO A 145 17.15 5.19 3.05
N ALA A 146 17.00 6.46 2.65
CA ALA A 146 16.14 7.41 3.33
C ALA A 146 14.65 7.28 2.95
N GLY A 147 14.26 6.38 2.03
CA GLY A 147 12.91 6.29 1.42
C GLY A 147 11.71 6.76 2.25
N TRP A 148 11.49 6.18 3.44
CA TRP A 148 10.40 6.57 4.35
C TRP A 148 10.73 7.82 5.20
N PRO A 149 11.89 7.93 5.89
CA PRO A 149 12.30 9.17 6.55
C PRO A 149 12.27 10.42 5.66
N ALA A 150 12.72 10.34 4.41
CA ALA A 150 12.74 11.45 3.45
C ALA A 150 11.32 11.84 3.03
N PHE A 151 10.46 10.85 2.75
CA PHE A 151 9.05 11.10 2.48
C PHE A 151 8.38 11.83 3.66
N LEU A 152 8.64 11.38 4.90
CA LEU A 152 8.11 12.02 6.09
C LEU A 152 8.63 13.45 6.29
N ALA A 153 9.91 13.71 6.02
CA ALA A 153 10.48 15.04 6.12
C ALA A 153 9.80 16.02 5.13
N GLU A 154 9.59 15.58 3.90
CA GLU A 154 8.90 16.38 2.88
C GLU A 154 7.42 16.58 3.23
N LEU A 155 6.75 15.54 3.75
CA LEU A 155 5.37 15.64 4.24
C LEU A 155 5.23 16.68 5.35
N GLU A 156 6.12 16.66 6.35
CA GLU A 156 6.13 17.66 7.43
C GLU A 156 6.34 19.07 6.89
N HIS A 157 7.25 19.23 5.91
CA HIS A 157 7.53 20.53 5.31
C HIS A 157 6.32 21.10 4.56
N ARG A 158 5.63 20.26 3.78
CA ARG A 158 4.49 20.71 2.96
C ARG A 158 3.18 20.84 3.70
N ALA A 159 2.95 20.01 4.72
CA ALA A 159 1.68 19.97 5.45
C ALA A 159 1.31 21.30 6.12
N VAL A 160 2.28 22.19 6.37
CA VAL A 160 2.03 23.54 6.90
C VAL A 160 1.16 24.41 5.99
N HIS A 161 1.03 24.05 4.71
CA HIS A 161 0.23 24.76 3.72
C HIS A 161 -1.13 24.11 3.44
N TRP A 162 -1.43 22.98 4.08
CA TRP A 162 -2.60 22.18 3.79
C TRP A 162 -3.59 22.14 4.94
N LYS A 163 -4.84 21.79 4.62
CA LYS A 163 -5.81 21.41 5.63
C LYS A 163 -5.55 19.97 6.04
N GLU A 164 -5.38 19.71 7.33
CA GLU A 164 -5.13 18.36 7.84
C GLU A 164 -6.28 17.40 7.50
N ASP A 165 -7.52 17.88 7.52
CA ASP A 165 -8.69 17.07 7.17
C ASP A 165 -8.61 16.49 5.75
N ASP A 166 -8.06 17.24 4.79
CA ASP A 166 -7.91 16.75 3.41
C ASP A 166 -6.83 15.66 3.31
N LEU A 167 -5.77 15.79 4.12
CA LEU A 167 -4.70 14.80 4.26
C LEU A 167 -5.21 13.52 4.93
N PHE A 168 -5.96 13.65 6.02
CA PHE A 168 -6.58 12.53 6.72
C PHE A 168 -7.64 11.85 5.85
N SER A 169 -8.41 12.61 5.08
CA SER A 169 -9.35 12.08 4.11
C SER A 169 -8.67 11.17 3.09
N GLY A 170 -7.56 11.60 2.49
CA GLY A 170 -6.78 10.76 1.57
C GLY A 170 -6.23 9.48 2.24
N GLN A 171 -5.73 9.61 3.48
CA GLN A 171 -5.28 8.46 4.28
C GLN A 171 -6.41 7.45 4.52
N SER A 172 -7.58 7.92 4.97
CA SER A 172 -8.73 7.06 5.27
C SER A 172 -9.26 6.38 4.01
N GLN A 173 -9.30 7.08 2.87
CA GLN A 173 -9.72 6.50 1.59
C GLN A 173 -8.76 5.39 1.13
N ALA A 174 -7.45 5.59 1.28
CA ALA A 174 -6.46 4.57 0.94
C ALA A 174 -6.60 3.30 1.81
N PHE A 175 -6.73 3.44 3.13
CA PHE A 175 -7.03 2.31 4.01
C PHE A 175 -8.36 1.63 3.64
N GLY A 176 -9.39 2.42 3.33
CA GLY A 176 -10.70 1.90 2.92
C GLY A 176 -10.62 1.00 1.69
N LEU A 177 -9.77 1.32 0.71
CA LEU A 177 -9.56 0.47 -0.47
C LEU A 177 -8.87 -0.85 -0.11
N PHE A 178 -7.87 -0.83 0.78
CA PHE A 178 -7.25 -2.06 1.27
C PHE A 178 -8.21 -2.93 2.08
N LEU A 179 -9.07 -2.34 2.92
CA LEU A 179 -10.10 -3.08 3.66
C LEU A 179 -11.12 -3.72 2.71
N GLN A 180 -11.61 -2.97 1.73
CA GLN A 180 -12.53 -3.49 0.71
C GLN A 180 -11.90 -4.64 -0.08
N ALA A 181 -10.63 -4.50 -0.47
CA ALA A 181 -9.91 -5.54 -1.19
C ALA A 181 -9.73 -6.80 -0.34
N GLY A 182 -9.25 -6.65 0.90
CA GLY A 182 -9.05 -7.77 1.81
C GLY A 182 -10.35 -8.52 2.12
N GLN A 183 -11.49 -7.82 2.20
CA GLN A 183 -12.81 -8.45 2.38
C GLN A 183 -13.28 -9.14 1.10
N ARG A 184 -13.11 -8.48 -0.06
CA ARG A 184 -13.53 -8.99 -1.37
C ARG A 184 -12.85 -10.29 -1.74
N PHE A 185 -11.56 -10.40 -1.44
CA PHE A 185 -10.72 -11.55 -1.77
C PHE A 185 -10.36 -12.34 -0.51
N GLN A 186 -11.19 -12.28 0.54
CA GLN A 186 -10.91 -13.08 1.72
C GLN A 186 -11.01 -14.57 1.35
N PRO A 187 -10.05 -15.43 1.78
CA PRO A 187 -10.16 -16.86 1.56
C PRO A 187 -11.47 -17.35 2.19
N VAL A 188 -12.27 -18.12 1.45
CA VAL A 188 -13.47 -18.74 2.03
C VAL A 188 -12.99 -19.60 3.20
N ALA A 189 -13.54 -19.37 4.40
CA ALA A 189 -13.25 -20.22 5.53
C ALA A 189 -13.57 -21.66 5.10
N SER A 190 -12.57 -22.54 5.12
CA SER A 190 -12.82 -23.96 4.96
C SER A 190 -13.86 -24.34 6.00
N SER A 191 -15.08 -24.66 5.55
CA SER A 191 -16.08 -25.25 6.42
C SER A 191 -15.44 -26.52 6.96
N THR A 192 -15.07 -26.50 8.24
CA THR A 192 -14.66 -27.71 8.94
C THR A 192 -15.88 -28.62 9.00
N ALA A 193 -15.82 -29.66 8.16
CA ALA A 193 -16.62 -30.89 8.16
C ALA A 193 -18.15 -30.75 8.33
#